data_AF-A0A143PR77-F1
#
_entry.id   AF-A0A143PR77-F1
#
_cell.length_a   1.000
_cell.length_b   1.000
_cell.length_c   1.000
_cell.angle_alpha   90.00
_cell.angle_beta   90.00
_cell.angle_gamma   90.00
#
_symmetry.space_group_name_H-M   'P 1'
#
loop_
_entity.id
_entity.type
_entity.pdbx_description
1 polymer ?
#
loop_
_entity_poly.entity_id
_entity_poly.type
_entity_poly.pdbx_seq_one_letter_code
_entity_poly.pdbx_strand_id
1 'polypeptide(L)'
;MLLVPGRARAFALLVAIVAVPAAVAIAQQGPVGAMFESDKARHASREPSFQLVDLPATKADQSPLRVYLSAGDLERAFDRPEFRPAAAIVPTNTDLSITAPQPATQRVLVSRVQKQPEVMRDLEDQIAARQKQPAANAAGEPGVLRIGVDTFVAQLPRSAMTPANANFPKAACLIATEFAQGGAVDRRELYAQDRVRRGVAACLTALDAAGAQSIVLPQMGAASSETQTHDAMYEGQRTLMECRLINSTAGIALGIHDFAASRRNLREIGVVQWERELDLMFKVPPDSRAAGSAQAAYRAYAEQVREAFRRGLAGEKTTVGHVKGSCTAILDVQ
;
A
#
# COMPACT_ATOMS: atom_id res chain seq x y z
N MET A 1 -36.35 68.19 24.11
CA MET A 1 -37.20 67.05 23.72
C MET A 1 -36.30 65.82 23.70
N LEU A 2 -36.64 64.83 24.53
CA LEU A 2 -35.85 63.65 24.84
C LEU A 2 -35.64 62.73 23.64
N LEU A 3 -34.45 62.13 23.53
CA LEU A 3 -34.26 60.69 23.30
C LEU A 3 -32.77 60.31 23.46
N VAL A 4 -32.51 59.45 24.44
CA VAL A 4 -31.28 58.70 24.74
C VAL A 4 -31.64 57.21 24.49
N PRO A 5 -30.72 56.24 24.47
CA PRO A 5 -29.78 55.85 23.43
C PRO A 5 -29.93 54.35 23.05
N GLY A 6 -29.08 53.86 22.15
CA GLY A 6 -28.51 52.51 22.30
C GLY A 6 -29.22 51.37 21.56
N ARG A 7 -28.37 50.43 21.10
CA ARG A 7 -28.61 49.04 20.63
C ARG A 7 -28.24 48.67 19.20
N ALA A 8 -27.61 49.55 18.41
CA ALA A 8 -27.18 49.15 17.06
C ALA A 8 -25.69 48.76 16.92
N ARG A 9 -24.83 49.02 17.90
CA ARG A 9 -23.36 48.81 17.75
C ARG A 9 -22.78 47.55 18.41
N ALA A 10 -23.57 46.81 19.19
CA ALA A 10 -23.10 45.58 19.83
C ALA A 10 -23.30 44.31 18.96
N PHE A 11 -24.11 44.39 17.89
CA PHE A 11 -24.40 43.22 17.04
C PHE A 11 -23.42 43.04 15.88
N ALA A 12 -22.72 44.10 15.46
CA ALA A 12 -21.73 44.00 14.38
C ALA A 12 -20.41 43.33 14.84
N LEU A 13 -20.10 43.36 16.14
CA LEU A 13 -18.90 42.70 16.69
C LEU A 13 -19.10 41.19 16.94
N LEU A 14 -20.35 40.72 17.03
CA LEU A 14 -20.70 39.32 17.25
C LEU A 14 -20.72 38.50 15.95
N VAL A 15 -20.90 39.13 14.80
CA VAL A 15 -20.79 38.47 13.48
C VAL A 15 -19.33 38.31 13.03
N ALA A 16 -18.42 39.18 13.51
CA ALA A 16 -16.99 39.02 13.26
C ALA A 16 -16.33 37.90 14.10
N ILE A 17 -16.96 37.48 15.21
CA ILE A 17 -16.47 36.40 16.08
C ILE A 17 -17.01 35.02 15.64
N VAL A 18 -18.08 34.98 14.85
CA VAL A 18 -18.59 33.73 14.23
C VAL A 18 -17.99 33.50 12.83
N ALA A 19 -17.26 34.46 12.27
CA ALA A 19 -16.57 34.34 10.99
C ALA A 19 -15.13 33.76 11.10
N VAL A 20 -14.81 33.08 12.20
CA VAL A 20 -13.60 32.26 12.35
C VAL A 20 -14.07 30.92 12.94
N PRO A 21 -14.43 29.93 12.10
CA PRO A 21 -13.38 29.10 11.49
C PRO A 21 -13.78 28.53 10.11
N ALA A 22 -14.29 29.34 9.18
CA ALA A 22 -14.43 28.86 7.78
C ALA A 22 -13.07 28.83 7.03
N ALA A 23 -12.02 29.41 7.62
CA ALA A 23 -10.67 29.49 7.05
C ALA A 23 -9.63 28.54 7.70
N VAL A 24 -10.03 27.68 8.64
CA VAL A 24 -9.13 26.67 9.27
C VAL A 24 -9.46 25.24 8.80
N ALA A 25 -10.49 25.06 7.96
CA ALA A 25 -10.81 23.78 7.33
C ALA A 25 -9.92 23.45 6.12
N ILE A 26 -8.99 24.32 5.72
CA ILE A 26 -7.82 23.94 4.90
C ILE A 26 -6.71 23.44 5.85
N ALA A 27 -7.07 22.52 6.74
CA ALA A 27 -6.12 21.86 7.60
C ALA A 27 -5.40 20.79 6.77
N GLN A 28 -4.25 21.17 6.23
CA GLN A 28 -3.12 20.30 5.93
C GLN A 28 -3.47 19.00 5.21
N GLN A 29 -3.72 19.08 3.89
CA GLN A 29 -3.44 17.93 3.05
C GLN A 29 -1.97 17.55 3.29
N GLY A 30 -1.75 16.36 3.85
CA GLY A 30 -0.42 15.85 4.11
C GLY A 30 0.39 15.82 2.81
N PRO A 31 1.73 15.76 2.89
CA PRO A 31 2.59 15.78 1.72
C PRO A 31 2.23 14.65 0.71
N VAL A 32 1.79 13.47 1.19
CA VAL A 32 1.21 12.42 0.33
C VAL A 32 -0.02 12.93 -0.43
N GLY A 33 -0.91 13.67 0.25
CA GLY A 33 -2.06 14.40 -0.32
C GLY A 33 -1.76 15.13 -1.63
N ALA A 34 -0.62 15.81 -1.69
CA ALA A 34 -0.16 16.56 -2.86
C ALA A 34 0.38 15.64 -3.99
N MET A 35 1.00 14.51 -3.65
CA MET A 35 1.39 13.48 -4.62
C MET A 35 0.17 12.97 -5.41
N PHE A 36 -0.99 12.81 -4.75
CA PHE A 36 -2.23 12.37 -5.41
C PHE A 36 -2.74 13.38 -6.43
N GLU A 37 -2.75 14.68 -6.12
CA GLU A 37 -3.23 15.71 -7.05
C GLU A 37 -2.31 15.86 -8.28
N SER A 38 -1.00 15.63 -8.14
CA SER A 38 -0.08 15.61 -9.29
C SER A 38 -0.23 14.36 -10.17
N ASP A 39 -0.60 13.22 -9.61
CA ASP A 39 -0.88 11.99 -10.38
C ASP A 39 -2.25 12.04 -11.05
N LYS A 40 -3.24 12.64 -10.38
CA LYS A 40 -4.56 12.98 -10.92
C LYS A 40 -4.46 13.80 -12.22
N ALA A 41 -3.66 14.88 -12.21
CA ALA A 41 -3.45 15.72 -13.40
C ALA A 41 -2.77 14.97 -14.57
N ARG A 42 -2.03 13.89 -14.31
CA ARG A 42 -1.28 13.13 -15.32
C ARG A 42 -2.03 11.90 -15.85
N HIS A 43 -3.00 11.39 -15.09
CA HIS A 43 -3.68 10.11 -15.37
C HIS A 43 -5.21 10.24 -15.48
N ALA A 44 -5.74 11.41 -15.87
CA ALA A 44 -7.17 11.73 -15.98
C ALA A 44 -8.03 10.73 -16.80
N SER A 45 -7.46 9.74 -17.49
CA SER A 45 -8.19 8.64 -18.15
C SER A 45 -8.35 7.36 -17.31
N ARG A 46 -7.64 7.24 -16.17
CA ARG A 46 -7.61 6.09 -15.23
C ARG A 46 -8.12 6.45 -13.84
N GLU A 47 -9.04 7.41 -13.77
CA GLU A 47 -9.26 8.25 -12.59
C GLU A 47 -10.11 7.74 -11.40
N PRO A 48 -10.52 6.46 -11.19
CA PRO A 48 -11.17 6.10 -9.93
C PRO A 48 -10.16 5.86 -8.76
N SER A 49 -8.97 6.45 -8.77
CA SER A 49 -7.86 6.13 -7.84
C SER A 49 -7.94 6.57 -6.38
N PHE A 50 -8.75 7.56 -6.00
CA PHE A 50 -8.46 8.31 -4.77
C PHE A 50 -9.34 7.88 -3.61
N GLN A 51 -8.79 7.07 -2.71
CA GLN A 51 -9.37 6.89 -1.39
C GLN A 51 -8.38 7.36 -0.32
N LEU A 52 -8.69 8.51 0.26
CA LEU A 52 -8.09 9.00 1.50
C LEU A 52 -9.02 8.60 2.65
N VAL A 53 -8.45 7.95 3.66
CA VAL A 53 -9.14 7.68 4.92
C VAL A 53 -8.27 8.16 6.07
N ASP A 54 -8.83 9.01 6.90
CA ASP A 54 -8.23 9.38 8.18
C ASP A 54 -8.74 8.42 9.25
N LEU A 55 -7.83 7.63 9.81
CA LEU A 55 -8.11 6.84 10.99
C LEU A 55 -7.97 7.73 12.24
N PRO A 56 -8.89 7.63 13.20
CA PRO A 56 -8.94 8.53 14.34
C PRO A 56 -7.67 8.47 15.18
N ALA A 57 -7.46 9.55 15.95
CA ALA A 57 -6.49 9.58 17.03
C ALA A 57 -6.71 8.41 17.99
N THR A 58 -5.63 7.88 18.56
CA THR A 58 -5.67 6.78 19.52
C THR A 58 -5.18 7.25 20.89
N LYS A 59 -5.34 6.41 21.92
CA LYS A 59 -4.81 6.72 23.25
C LYS A 59 -3.28 6.85 23.27
N ALA A 60 -2.60 6.10 22.39
CA ALA A 60 -1.15 6.12 22.26
C ALA A 60 -0.64 7.33 21.46
N ASP A 61 -1.48 7.93 20.61
CA ASP A 61 -1.09 9.01 19.71
C ASP A 61 -2.28 9.87 19.27
N GLN A 62 -2.21 11.16 19.59
CA GLN A 62 -3.28 12.13 19.40
C GLN A 62 -3.42 12.66 17.96
N SER A 63 -2.44 12.39 17.08
CA SER A 63 -2.54 12.78 15.66
C SER A 63 -3.36 11.75 14.90
N PRO A 64 -4.20 12.08 13.89
CA PRO A 64 -4.81 11.06 13.04
C PRO A 64 -3.76 10.31 12.20
N LEU A 65 -4.06 9.06 11.82
CA LEU A 65 -3.26 8.30 10.85
C LEU A 65 -3.89 8.46 9.47
N ARG A 66 -3.13 9.04 8.53
CA ARG A 66 -3.58 9.27 7.16
C ARG A 66 -3.22 8.09 6.29
N VAL A 67 -4.23 7.44 5.73
CA VAL A 67 -4.05 6.26 4.87
C VAL A 67 -4.50 6.60 3.47
N TYR A 68 -3.64 6.35 2.50
CA TYR A 68 -3.89 6.66 1.11
C TYR A 68 -3.83 5.41 0.25
N LEU A 69 -4.78 5.28 -0.66
CA LEU A 69 -4.74 4.31 -1.75
C LEU A 69 -4.62 5.06 -3.07
N SER A 70 -3.68 4.66 -3.93
CA SER A 70 -3.51 5.19 -5.30
C SER A 70 -3.16 4.13 -6.30
N ALA A 71 -3.42 4.42 -7.57
CA ALA A 71 -2.77 3.79 -8.70
C ALA A 71 -1.67 4.70 -9.24
N GLY A 72 -0.47 4.17 -9.53
CA GLY A 72 0.59 4.98 -10.09
C GLY A 72 1.95 4.32 -10.19
N ASP A 73 2.94 5.14 -10.50
CA ASP A 73 4.34 4.75 -10.60
C ASP A 73 4.95 4.58 -9.20
N LEU A 74 5.15 3.32 -8.80
CA LEU A 74 5.78 2.95 -7.54
C LEU A 74 7.21 3.48 -7.43
N GLU A 75 7.94 3.59 -8.55
CA GLU A 75 9.29 4.14 -8.53
C GLU A 75 9.21 5.60 -8.05
N ARG A 76 8.30 6.40 -8.61
CA ARG A 76 8.13 7.80 -8.21
C ARG A 76 7.59 7.99 -6.80
N ALA A 77 6.91 7.02 -6.21
CA ALA A 77 6.41 7.12 -4.83
C ALA A 77 7.53 7.32 -3.79
N PHE A 78 8.79 7.00 -4.14
CA PHE A 78 9.95 7.20 -3.27
C PHE A 78 10.72 8.50 -3.50
N ASP A 79 10.61 9.13 -4.67
CA ASP A 79 11.47 10.26 -5.07
C ASP A 79 10.80 11.63 -4.92
N ARG A 80 9.52 11.66 -4.55
CA ARG A 80 8.78 12.92 -4.56
C ARG A 80 9.18 13.80 -3.38
N PRO A 81 9.49 15.08 -3.62
CA PRO A 81 9.74 16.04 -2.54
C PRO A 81 8.60 16.09 -1.53
N GLU A 82 7.37 15.90 -2.02
CA GLU A 82 6.13 15.89 -1.26
C GLU A 82 5.86 14.55 -0.59
N PHE A 83 6.56 13.46 -0.87
CA PHE A 83 6.39 12.25 -0.08
C PHE A 83 7.71 11.51 -0.01
N ARG A 84 8.35 11.63 1.15
CA ARG A 84 9.62 10.98 1.46
C ARG A 84 9.32 9.88 2.46
N PRO A 85 8.99 8.66 2.00
CA PRO A 85 8.72 7.56 2.90
C PRO A 85 9.97 7.28 3.75
N ALA A 86 9.81 7.35 5.07
CA ALA A 86 10.87 7.02 6.03
C ALA A 86 11.16 5.51 6.02
N ALA A 87 10.20 4.68 5.63
CA ALA A 87 10.37 3.26 5.45
C ALA A 87 9.48 2.69 4.34
N ALA A 88 9.78 1.46 3.92
CA ALA A 88 9.02 0.74 2.89
C ALA A 88 8.57 -0.63 3.40
N ILE A 89 7.40 -1.11 2.98
CA ILE A 89 7.07 -2.53 3.03
C ILE A 89 7.20 -3.09 1.61
N VAL A 90 7.95 -4.18 1.46
CA VAL A 90 8.34 -4.70 0.15
C VAL A 90 8.02 -6.19 0.04
N PRO A 91 7.19 -6.58 -0.94
CA PRO A 91 7.00 -7.99 -1.29
C PRO A 91 8.34 -8.67 -1.63
N THR A 92 8.52 -9.94 -1.27
CA THR A 92 9.71 -10.75 -1.58
C THR A 92 9.33 -12.22 -1.74
N ASN A 93 10.26 -13.07 -2.16
CA ASN A 93 10.11 -14.53 -2.03
C ASN A 93 10.46 -15.05 -0.62
N THR A 94 10.09 -16.30 -0.34
CA THR A 94 10.35 -17.02 0.92
C THR A 94 11.83 -17.11 1.31
N ASP A 95 12.75 -16.96 0.36
CA ASP A 95 14.19 -17.15 0.59
C ASP A 95 14.93 -15.82 0.77
N LEU A 96 14.21 -14.69 0.72
CA LEU A 96 14.80 -13.34 0.73
C LEU A 96 15.78 -13.10 -0.43
N SER A 97 15.58 -13.76 -1.57
CA SER A 97 16.41 -13.53 -2.75
C SER A 97 16.05 -12.19 -3.40
N ILE A 98 16.93 -11.20 -3.24
CA ILE A 98 16.78 -9.84 -3.82
C ILE A 98 17.07 -9.78 -5.32
N THR A 99 17.65 -10.84 -5.89
CA THR A 99 17.89 -10.98 -7.33
C THR A 99 16.76 -11.70 -8.05
N ALA A 100 15.74 -12.16 -7.32
CA ALA A 100 14.63 -12.87 -7.92
C ALA A 100 13.86 -11.99 -8.92
N PRO A 101 13.39 -12.58 -10.04
CA PRO A 101 12.58 -11.85 -11.01
C PRO A 101 11.20 -11.46 -10.46
N GLN A 102 10.74 -12.16 -9.42
CA GLN A 102 9.44 -11.94 -8.75
C GLN A 102 9.63 -11.87 -7.23
N PRO A 103 8.86 -11.01 -6.54
CA PRO A 103 7.83 -10.10 -7.08
C PRO A 103 8.44 -8.94 -7.86
N ALA A 104 7.84 -8.58 -8.98
CA ALA A 104 8.32 -7.48 -9.81
C ALA A 104 8.40 -6.14 -9.05
N THR A 105 7.55 -5.93 -8.04
CA THR A 105 7.61 -4.76 -7.15
C THR A 105 8.87 -4.73 -6.26
N GLN A 106 9.46 -5.89 -5.93
CA GLN A 106 10.73 -5.95 -5.18
C GLN A 106 11.85 -5.24 -5.94
N ARG A 107 11.86 -5.39 -7.27
CA ARG A 107 12.88 -4.78 -8.14
C ARG A 107 12.90 -3.26 -8.04
N VAL A 108 11.77 -2.62 -7.74
CA VAL A 108 11.72 -1.16 -7.57
C VAL A 108 12.57 -0.71 -6.38
N LEU A 109 12.49 -1.40 -5.23
CA LEU A 109 13.39 -1.11 -4.11
C LEU A 109 14.83 -1.54 -4.42
N VAL A 110 15.02 -2.75 -4.95
CA VAL A 110 16.37 -3.30 -5.21
C VAL A 110 17.15 -2.42 -6.19
N SER A 111 16.54 -1.97 -7.29
CA SER A 111 17.19 -1.06 -8.24
C SER A 111 17.54 0.30 -7.65
N ARG A 112 16.90 0.72 -6.55
CA ARG A 112 17.29 1.92 -5.80
C ARG A 112 18.45 1.65 -4.86
N VAL A 113 18.39 0.54 -4.13
CA VAL A 113 19.44 0.10 -3.21
C VAL A 113 20.75 -0.14 -3.98
N GLN A 114 20.68 -0.76 -5.17
CA GLN A 114 21.84 -1.05 -6.03
C GLN A 114 22.61 0.21 -6.46
N LYS A 115 21.95 1.38 -6.52
CA LYS A 115 22.62 2.66 -6.82
C LYS A 115 23.45 3.18 -5.63
N GLN A 116 23.34 2.54 -4.47
CA GLN A 116 24.07 2.86 -3.23
C GLN A 116 24.79 1.58 -2.75
N PRO A 117 26.00 1.28 -3.25
CA PRO A 117 26.67 0.00 -3.01
C PRO A 117 26.84 -0.36 -1.53
N GLU A 118 27.05 0.63 -0.66
CA GLU A 118 27.13 0.39 0.79
C GLU A 118 25.80 -0.06 1.40
N VAL A 119 24.69 0.57 0.99
CA VAL A 119 23.33 0.19 1.42
C VAL A 119 22.97 -1.20 0.90
N MET A 120 23.39 -1.53 -0.32
CA MET A 120 23.22 -2.87 -0.90
C MET A 120 23.95 -3.93 -0.10
N ARG A 121 25.23 -3.68 0.24
CA ARG A 121 26.02 -4.59 1.08
C ARG A 121 25.38 -4.75 2.46
N ASP A 122 24.92 -3.67 3.08
CA ASP A 122 24.22 -3.73 4.37
C ASP A 122 22.94 -4.58 4.30
N LEU A 123 22.17 -4.49 3.20
CA LEU A 123 20.98 -5.30 2.97
C LEU A 123 21.35 -6.79 2.80
N GLU A 124 22.35 -7.07 1.97
CA GLU A 124 22.87 -8.43 1.73
C GLU A 124 23.39 -9.08 3.02
N ASP A 125 24.15 -8.36 3.82
CA ASP A 125 24.68 -8.84 5.11
C ASP A 125 23.56 -9.16 6.10
N GLN A 126 22.52 -8.32 6.18
CA GLN A 126 21.36 -8.56 7.04
C GLN A 126 20.54 -9.77 6.57
N ILE A 127 20.37 -9.94 5.25
CA ILE A 127 19.69 -11.11 4.66
C ILE A 127 20.49 -12.39 4.93
N ALA A 128 21.80 -12.36 4.70
CA ALA A 128 22.68 -13.50 4.94
C ALA A 128 22.69 -13.89 6.43
N ALA A 129 22.64 -12.91 7.34
CA ALA A 129 22.49 -13.16 8.77
C ALA A 129 21.14 -13.82 9.09
N ARG A 130 20.05 -13.36 8.49
CA ARG A 130 18.71 -13.94 8.67
C ARG A 130 18.64 -15.38 8.14
N GLN A 131 19.25 -15.66 6.99
CA GLN A 131 19.30 -17.00 6.39
C GLN A 131 20.04 -18.04 7.24
N LYS A 132 20.96 -17.61 8.12
CA LYS A 132 21.67 -18.48 9.06
C LYS A 132 20.86 -18.79 10.33
N GLN A 133 19.80 -18.05 10.59
CA GLN A 133 18.94 -18.30 11.74
C GLN A 133 18.00 -19.49 11.43
N PRO A 134 17.59 -20.25 12.45
CA PRO A 134 16.56 -21.27 12.27
C PRO A 134 15.32 -20.65 11.62
N ALA A 135 14.77 -21.35 10.62
CA ALA A 135 13.45 -21.01 10.10
C ALA A 135 12.46 -21.02 11.29
N ALA A 136 11.47 -20.13 11.25
CA ALA A 136 10.39 -20.11 12.24
C ALA A 136 9.53 -21.37 12.03
N ASN A 137 10.02 -22.50 12.52
CA ASN A 137 9.38 -23.81 12.41
C ASN A 137 7.99 -23.75 13.05
N ALA A 138 6.94 -23.84 12.23
CA ALA A 138 5.60 -24.12 12.74
C ALA A 138 4.63 -24.83 11.79
N ALA A 139 4.88 -24.96 10.47
CA ALA A 139 3.80 -25.41 9.57
C ALA A 139 4.21 -26.13 8.26
N GLY A 140 5.42 -26.70 8.16
CA GLY A 140 5.81 -27.47 6.96
C GLY A 140 5.97 -26.66 5.65
N GLU A 141 5.90 -25.33 5.70
CA GLU A 141 6.20 -24.45 4.58
C GLU A 141 7.73 -24.28 4.44
N PRO A 142 8.35 -24.55 3.28
CA PRO A 142 9.79 -24.35 3.07
C PRO A 142 10.13 -22.86 2.95
N GLY A 143 11.32 -22.47 3.43
CA GLY A 143 11.88 -21.12 3.26
C GLY A 143 12.31 -20.42 4.55
N VAL A 144 12.92 -19.24 4.39
CA VAL A 144 13.38 -18.36 5.50
C VAL A 144 12.23 -17.58 6.12
N LEU A 145 11.22 -17.27 5.30
CA LEU A 145 9.99 -16.58 5.65
C LEU A 145 8.80 -17.37 5.15
N ARG A 146 7.77 -17.49 6.00
CA ARG A 146 6.46 -18.01 5.61
C ARG A 146 5.64 -16.98 4.85
N ILE A 147 4.97 -17.41 3.78
CA ILE A 147 4.21 -16.52 2.90
C ILE A 147 3.10 -15.80 3.66
N GLY A 148 3.16 -14.48 3.57
CA GLY A 148 2.23 -13.50 4.11
C GLY A 148 2.25 -13.38 5.64
N VAL A 149 2.98 -14.23 6.37
CA VAL A 149 2.96 -14.22 7.84
C VAL A 149 4.25 -13.65 8.40
N ASP A 150 5.39 -14.18 7.95
CA ASP A 150 6.68 -13.76 8.47
C ASP A 150 7.16 -12.51 7.77
N THR A 151 7.86 -11.67 8.53
CA THR A 151 8.40 -10.41 8.06
C THR A 151 9.88 -10.32 8.43
N PHE A 152 10.67 -9.67 7.58
CA PHE A 152 12.07 -9.38 7.85
C PHE A 152 12.32 -7.89 7.73
N VAL A 153 12.81 -7.24 8.78
CA VAL A 153 13.12 -5.81 8.77
C VAL A 153 14.61 -5.60 8.59
N ALA A 154 14.97 -4.82 7.57
CA ALA A 154 16.32 -4.35 7.32
C ALA A 154 16.41 -2.83 7.60
N GLN A 155 17.49 -2.41 8.25
CA GLN A 155 17.84 -0.99 8.40
C GLN A 155 18.73 -0.54 7.24
N LEU A 156 18.47 0.63 6.66
CA LEU A 156 19.11 1.11 5.43
C LEU A 156 19.42 2.62 5.50
N PRO A 157 20.67 3.09 5.62
CA PRO A 157 21.90 2.36 5.89
C PRO A 157 22.00 1.97 7.36
N ARG A 158 22.84 0.96 7.66
CA ARG A 158 23.12 0.53 9.03
C ARG A 158 24.08 1.47 9.76
N SER A 159 24.94 2.17 9.01
CA SER A 159 25.92 3.12 9.55
C SER A 159 25.43 4.56 9.40
N ALA A 160 25.50 5.33 10.49
CA ALA A 160 25.27 6.78 10.46
C ALA A 160 26.31 7.54 9.61
N MET A 161 27.42 6.89 9.25
CA MET A 161 28.49 7.47 8.43
C MET A 161 28.27 7.30 6.93
N THR A 162 27.31 6.47 6.52
CA THR A 162 26.91 6.35 5.12
C THR A 162 25.78 7.36 4.88
N PRO A 163 26.03 8.52 4.25
CA PRO A 163 24.95 9.40 3.87
C PRO A 163 24.14 8.71 2.78
N ALA A 164 23.07 8.02 3.17
CA ALA A 164 22.04 7.69 2.19
C ALA A 164 21.50 9.01 1.64
N ASN A 165 21.18 9.02 0.34
CA ASN A 165 20.47 10.15 -0.24
C ASN A 165 19.29 10.50 0.67
N ALA A 166 19.08 11.78 0.99
CA ALA A 166 18.07 12.22 1.96
C ALA A 166 16.62 11.77 1.62
N ASN A 167 16.42 11.23 0.41
CA ASN A 167 15.15 10.72 -0.11
C ASN A 167 15.07 9.17 -0.08
N PHE A 168 16.02 8.48 0.56
CA PHE A 168 16.04 7.03 0.63
C PHE A 168 15.35 6.52 1.91
N PRO A 169 14.51 5.46 1.85
CA PRO A 169 13.88 4.90 3.04
C PRO A 169 14.93 4.37 4.01
N LYS A 170 14.79 4.73 5.29
CA LYS A 170 15.73 4.38 6.37
C LYS A 170 15.60 2.92 6.84
N ALA A 171 14.50 2.28 6.49
CA ALA A 171 14.24 0.88 6.79
C ALA A 171 13.33 0.27 5.71
N ALA A 172 13.46 -1.04 5.51
CA ALA A 172 12.56 -1.82 4.67
C ALA A 172 12.07 -3.04 5.45
N CYS A 173 10.77 -3.29 5.43
CA CYS A 173 10.19 -4.54 5.92
C CYS A 173 9.79 -5.42 4.73
N LEU A 174 10.42 -6.58 4.62
CA LEU A 174 10.18 -7.54 3.55
C LEU A 174 9.14 -8.58 3.99
N ILE A 175 8.11 -8.80 3.18
CA ILE A 175 7.05 -9.80 3.40
C ILE A 175 7.08 -10.82 2.26
N ALA A 176 7.19 -12.11 2.61
CA ALA A 176 7.16 -13.15 1.60
C ALA A 176 5.78 -13.25 0.94
N THR A 177 5.71 -13.10 -0.37
CA THR A 177 4.49 -13.19 -1.20
C THR A 177 4.59 -14.27 -2.27
N GLU A 178 5.80 -14.72 -2.59
CA GLU A 178 6.09 -15.82 -3.51
C GLU A 178 7.00 -16.87 -2.90
N PHE A 179 7.04 -18.05 -3.51
CA PHE A 179 8.09 -19.02 -3.25
C PHE A 179 9.45 -18.60 -3.82
N ALA A 180 10.51 -19.22 -3.31
CA ALA A 180 11.90 -19.05 -3.71
C ALA A 180 12.15 -18.88 -5.22
N GLN A 181 11.54 -19.74 -6.05
CA GLN A 181 11.75 -19.78 -7.50
C GLN A 181 10.73 -18.94 -8.30
N GLY A 182 9.98 -18.08 -7.61
CA GLY A 182 8.79 -17.46 -8.15
C GLY A 182 7.59 -18.41 -8.18
N GLY A 183 6.42 -17.83 -8.31
CA GLY A 183 5.15 -18.57 -8.26
C GLY A 183 4.39 -18.34 -6.95
N ALA A 184 3.07 -18.38 -7.10
CA ALA A 184 2.12 -18.35 -6.00
C ALA A 184 1.86 -19.78 -5.50
N VAL A 185 1.68 -20.02 -4.19
CA VAL A 185 0.91 -21.20 -3.71
C VAL A 185 -0.45 -21.14 -4.39
N ASP A 186 -0.97 -22.32 -4.67
CA ASP A 186 -2.25 -22.68 -5.28
C ASP A 186 -3.24 -21.52 -5.54
N ARG A 187 -3.95 -21.58 -6.68
CA ARG A 187 -4.97 -20.62 -7.16
C ARG A 187 -6.00 -20.20 -6.08
N ARG A 188 -6.14 -20.98 -5.01
CA ARG A 188 -7.19 -20.90 -3.97
C ARG A 188 -6.72 -20.34 -2.62
N GLU A 189 -5.46 -20.52 -2.19
CA GLU A 189 -5.10 -20.27 -0.78
C GLU A 189 -4.30 -18.98 -0.51
N LEU A 190 -3.57 -18.43 -1.48
CA LEU A 190 -2.43 -17.59 -1.11
C LEU A 190 -2.70 -16.18 -0.63
N TYR A 191 -3.76 -15.57 -1.13
CA TYR A 191 -4.11 -14.20 -0.79
C TYR A 191 -5.27 -14.18 0.18
N ALA A 192 -5.40 -15.20 1.02
CA ALA A 192 -6.24 -15.11 2.20
C ALA A 192 -5.87 -13.81 2.93
N GLN A 193 -6.84 -12.91 3.02
CA GLN A 193 -6.69 -11.57 3.59
C GLN A 193 -6.01 -11.62 4.96
N ASP A 194 -6.21 -12.71 5.71
CA ASP A 194 -5.62 -12.95 7.02
C ASP A 194 -4.10 -13.12 7.01
N ARG A 195 -3.50 -13.73 5.97
CA ARG A 195 -2.04 -13.81 5.86
C ARG A 195 -1.51 -12.39 5.67
N VAL A 196 -1.88 -11.73 4.57
CA VAL A 196 -1.46 -10.34 4.27
C VAL A 196 -1.69 -9.40 5.46
N ARG A 197 -2.85 -9.48 6.12
CA ARG A 197 -3.18 -8.75 7.36
C ARG A 197 -2.11 -8.92 8.44
N ARG A 198 -1.73 -10.16 8.76
CA ARG A 198 -0.72 -10.46 9.80
C ARG A 198 0.65 -9.91 9.40
N GLY A 199 1.10 -10.18 8.18
CA GLY A 199 2.39 -9.66 7.70
C GLY A 199 2.45 -8.13 7.70
N VAL A 200 1.40 -7.47 7.20
CA VAL A 200 1.31 -6.00 7.18
C VAL A 200 1.30 -5.43 8.59
N ALA A 201 0.47 -5.96 9.50
CA ALA A 201 0.42 -5.50 10.89
C ALA A 201 1.78 -5.67 11.60
N ALA A 202 2.47 -6.78 11.37
CA ALA A 202 3.81 -7.03 11.92
C ALA A 202 4.84 -6.04 11.38
N CYS A 203 4.86 -5.80 10.05
CA CYS A 203 5.74 -4.80 9.45
C CYS A 203 5.46 -3.38 9.98
N LEU A 204 4.19 -2.97 10.05
CA LEU A 204 3.82 -1.65 10.57
C LEU A 204 4.28 -1.49 12.01
N THR A 205 4.08 -2.51 12.85
CA THR A 205 4.53 -2.52 14.25
C THR A 205 6.05 -2.37 14.35
N ALA A 206 6.79 -3.13 13.55
CA ALA A 206 8.25 -3.11 13.60
C ALA A 206 8.84 -1.80 13.05
N LEU A 207 8.27 -1.25 11.98
CA LEU A 207 8.70 0.02 11.40
C LEU A 207 8.32 1.22 12.29
N ASP A 208 7.15 1.19 12.92
CA ASP A 208 6.76 2.18 13.94
C ASP A 208 7.71 2.15 15.15
N ALA A 209 8.11 0.96 15.59
CA ALA A 209 9.11 0.79 16.65
C ALA A 209 10.49 1.32 16.26
N ALA A 210 10.85 1.26 14.98
CA ALA A 210 12.05 1.87 14.42
C ALA A 210 11.92 3.40 14.21
N GLY A 211 10.77 4.00 14.55
CA GLY A 211 10.54 5.44 14.46
C GLY A 211 10.11 5.94 13.08
N ALA A 212 9.64 5.05 12.19
CA ALA A 212 9.11 5.46 10.90
C ALA A 212 7.85 6.31 11.05
N GLN A 213 7.82 7.50 10.45
CA GLN A 213 6.67 8.41 10.46
C GLN A 213 5.82 8.32 9.19
N SER A 214 6.42 7.87 8.09
CA SER A 214 5.79 7.68 6.78
C SER A 214 6.23 6.35 6.17
N ILE A 215 5.28 5.57 5.68
CA ILE A 215 5.52 4.27 5.04
C ILE A 215 4.88 4.24 3.67
N VAL A 216 5.58 3.65 2.70
CA VAL A 216 5.00 3.26 1.42
C VAL A 216 4.98 1.75 1.29
N LEU A 217 3.91 1.22 0.69
CA LEU A 217 3.82 -0.19 0.34
C LEU A 217 3.07 -0.38 -0.98
N PRO A 218 3.54 -1.26 -1.87
CA PRO A 218 2.76 -1.64 -3.02
C PRO A 218 1.63 -2.60 -2.60
N GLN A 219 0.65 -2.79 -3.49
CA GLN A 219 -0.18 -3.97 -3.39
C GLN A 219 0.69 -5.23 -3.51
N MET A 220 0.38 -6.23 -2.70
CA MET A 220 1.14 -7.47 -2.62
C MET A 220 0.55 -8.49 -3.56
N GLY A 221 1.40 -9.20 -4.31
CA GLY A 221 0.98 -10.46 -4.92
C GLY A 221 0.20 -10.42 -6.23
N ALA A 222 0.30 -9.32 -6.99
CA ALA A 222 -0.17 -9.30 -8.37
C ALA A 222 0.69 -10.16 -9.32
N ALA A 223 1.86 -10.62 -8.86
CA ALA A 223 2.72 -11.51 -9.62
C ALA A 223 2.12 -12.92 -9.71
N SER A 224 1.09 -13.08 -10.54
CA SER A 224 0.83 -14.38 -11.16
C SER A 224 1.88 -14.61 -12.23
N SER A 225 2.95 -15.30 -11.83
CA SER A 225 3.68 -16.30 -12.60
C SER A 225 3.64 -16.15 -14.14
N GLU A 226 4.79 -15.87 -14.73
CA GLU A 226 5.02 -16.01 -16.19
C GLU A 226 4.55 -17.36 -16.76
N THR A 227 4.34 -18.37 -15.91
CA THR A 227 3.91 -19.73 -16.25
C THR A 227 2.56 -19.89 -16.93
N GLN A 228 1.77 -18.82 -17.15
CA GLN A 228 0.48 -18.95 -17.87
C GLN A 228 0.30 -17.98 -19.05
N THR A 229 1.32 -17.21 -19.43
CA THR A 229 1.26 -16.12 -20.45
C THR A 229 0.85 -16.51 -21.90
N HIS A 230 0.30 -17.71 -22.14
CA HIS A 230 -0.09 -18.21 -23.46
C HIS A 230 -1.54 -18.70 -23.58
N ASP A 231 -2.45 -18.30 -22.70
CA ASP A 231 -3.88 -18.58 -22.90
C ASP A 231 -4.52 -17.54 -23.84
N ALA A 232 -5.22 -18.02 -24.87
CA ALA A 232 -5.82 -17.18 -25.92
C ALA A 232 -7.02 -16.35 -25.42
N MET A 233 -7.54 -16.64 -24.22
CA MET A 233 -8.56 -15.81 -23.56
C MET A 233 -7.99 -15.10 -22.33
N TYR A 234 -7.47 -13.89 -22.55
CA TYR A 234 -7.00 -12.91 -21.56
C TYR A 234 -7.92 -12.73 -20.32
N GLU A 235 -9.19 -13.12 -20.39
CA GLU A 235 -10.18 -12.89 -19.33
C GLU A 235 -9.94 -13.73 -18.06
N GLY A 236 -9.47 -14.98 -18.19
CA GLY A 236 -9.25 -15.86 -17.03
C GLY A 236 -8.11 -15.40 -16.14
N GLN A 237 -7.02 -14.91 -16.75
CA GLN A 237 -5.85 -14.41 -16.03
C GLN A 237 -6.08 -13.03 -15.44
N ARG A 238 -6.74 -12.15 -16.21
CA ARG A 238 -7.17 -10.84 -15.71
C ARG A 238 -8.02 -11.00 -14.46
N THR A 239 -9.04 -11.88 -14.50
CA THR A 239 -9.91 -12.15 -13.35
C THR A 239 -9.09 -12.64 -12.14
N LEU A 240 -8.17 -13.60 -12.32
CA LEU A 240 -7.35 -14.10 -11.22
C LEU A 240 -6.50 -12.99 -10.59
N MET A 241 -5.88 -12.13 -11.40
CA MET A 241 -5.11 -10.98 -10.92
C MET A 241 -5.99 -9.96 -10.20
N GLU A 242 -7.17 -9.66 -10.73
CA GLU A 242 -8.17 -8.78 -10.09
C GLU A 242 -8.50 -9.28 -8.67
N CYS A 243 -8.84 -10.57 -8.52
CA CYS A 243 -9.21 -11.13 -7.22
C CYS A 243 -8.05 -11.12 -6.23
N ARG A 244 -6.83 -11.41 -6.69
CA ARG A 244 -5.62 -11.38 -5.85
C ARG A 244 -5.34 -9.98 -5.33
N LEU A 245 -5.43 -8.97 -6.19
CA LEU A 245 -5.23 -7.58 -5.81
C LEU A 245 -6.32 -7.06 -4.87
N ILE A 246 -7.59 -7.43 -5.08
CA ILE A 246 -8.68 -7.08 -4.17
C ILE A 246 -8.45 -7.69 -2.78
N ASN A 247 -8.08 -8.98 -2.73
CA ASN A 247 -7.74 -9.66 -1.48
C ASN A 247 -6.51 -9.05 -0.79
N SER A 248 -5.48 -8.73 -1.56
CA SER A 248 -4.29 -8.04 -1.06
C SER A 248 -4.65 -6.69 -0.45
N THR A 249 -5.48 -5.91 -1.14
CA THR A 249 -5.99 -4.62 -0.66
C THR A 249 -6.76 -4.77 0.65
N ALA A 250 -7.68 -5.72 0.72
CA ALA A 250 -8.44 -6.00 1.94
C ALA A 250 -7.52 -6.43 3.10
N GLY A 251 -6.56 -7.32 2.82
CA GLY A 251 -5.58 -7.77 3.82
C GLY A 251 -4.69 -6.64 4.32
N ILE A 252 -4.19 -5.78 3.42
CA ILE A 252 -3.43 -4.57 3.77
C ILE A 252 -4.26 -3.67 4.67
N ALA A 253 -5.49 -3.36 4.27
CA ALA A 253 -6.39 -2.50 5.02
C ALA A 253 -6.71 -3.05 6.42
N LEU A 254 -6.96 -4.36 6.53
CA LEU A 254 -7.14 -5.03 7.82
C LEU A 254 -5.87 -5.00 8.69
N GLY A 255 -4.69 -5.16 8.09
CA GLY A 255 -3.42 -5.06 8.81
C GLY A 255 -3.18 -3.65 9.35
N ILE A 256 -3.57 -2.63 8.58
CA ILE A 256 -3.55 -1.23 9.04
C ILE A 256 -4.55 -1.02 10.18
N HIS A 257 -5.77 -1.56 10.07
CA HIS A 257 -6.77 -1.49 11.12
C HIS A 257 -6.26 -2.09 12.45
N ASP A 258 -5.70 -3.30 12.41
CA ASP A 258 -5.16 -3.98 13.58
C ASP A 258 -4.03 -3.19 14.26
N PHE A 259 -3.16 -2.59 13.44
CA PHE A 259 -2.04 -1.78 13.92
C PHE A 259 -2.49 -0.42 14.46
N ALA A 260 -3.54 0.19 13.90
CA ALA A 260 -3.89 1.59 14.13
C ALA A 260 -4.01 1.94 15.62
N ALA A 261 -4.59 1.04 16.42
CA ALA A 261 -4.79 1.22 17.86
C ALA A 261 -3.49 1.31 18.67
N SER A 262 -2.40 0.69 18.21
CA SER A 262 -1.12 0.55 18.93
C SER A 262 0.00 1.43 18.40
N ARG A 263 -0.24 2.22 17.34
CA ARG A 263 0.75 3.11 16.73
C ARG A 263 1.30 4.16 17.70
N ARG A 264 2.55 4.58 17.49
CA ARG A 264 3.23 5.60 18.29
C ARG A 264 3.76 6.75 17.45
N ASN A 265 4.44 6.41 16.34
CA ASN A 265 5.22 7.33 15.50
C ASN A 265 4.65 7.45 14.08
N LEU A 266 3.99 6.42 13.57
CA LEU A 266 3.49 6.42 12.21
C LEU A 266 2.34 7.42 12.03
N ARG A 267 2.41 8.24 10.99
CA ARG A 267 1.43 9.28 10.65
C ARG A 267 0.83 9.10 9.27
N GLU A 268 1.57 8.50 8.34
CA GLU A 268 1.17 8.40 6.95
C GLU A 268 1.51 7.03 6.37
N ILE A 269 0.54 6.43 5.66
CA ILE A 269 0.71 5.18 4.93
C ILE A 269 0.22 5.37 3.50
N GLY A 270 1.11 5.22 2.53
CA GLY A 270 0.80 5.20 1.10
C GLY A 270 0.73 3.78 0.55
N VAL A 271 -0.46 3.33 0.19
CA VAL A 271 -0.71 2.07 -0.54
C VAL A 271 -0.75 2.36 -2.04
N VAL A 272 0.12 1.70 -2.81
CA VAL A 272 0.29 1.95 -4.24
C VAL A 272 -0.07 0.70 -5.05
N GLN A 273 -1.12 0.79 -5.85
CA GLN A 273 -1.38 -0.13 -6.95
C GLN A 273 -0.44 0.24 -8.10
N TRP A 274 0.49 -0.65 -8.43
CA TRP A 274 1.51 -0.33 -9.42
C TRP A 274 0.91 -0.27 -10.83
N GLU A 275 1.17 0.83 -11.54
CA GLU A 275 0.58 1.06 -12.87
C GLU A 275 0.97 -0.01 -13.90
N ARG A 276 2.14 -0.66 -13.77
CA ARG A 276 2.55 -1.73 -14.67
C ARG A 276 1.65 -2.95 -14.56
N GLU A 277 1.17 -3.27 -13.36
CA GLU A 277 0.22 -4.37 -13.14
C GLU A 277 -1.16 -4.04 -13.71
N LEU A 278 -1.58 -2.78 -13.61
CA LEU A 278 -2.81 -2.30 -14.25
C LEU A 278 -2.70 -2.34 -15.78
N ASP A 279 -1.54 -1.99 -16.33
CA ASP A 279 -1.28 -2.10 -17.76
C ASP A 279 -1.39 -3.56 -18.24
N LEU A 280 -0.86 -4.52 -17.48
CA LEU A 280 -0.98 -5.94 -17.81
C LEU A 280 -2.45 -6.42 -17.84
N MET A 281 -3.31 -5.85 -16.99
CA MET A 281 -4.73 -6.26 -16.90
C MET A 281 -5.66 -5.54 -17.88
N PHE A 282 -5.42 -4.26 -18.15
CA PHE A 282 -6.41 -3.39 -18.80
C PHE A 282 -5.89 -2.63 -20.03
N LYS A 283 -4.60 -2.71 -20.36
CA LYS A 283 -4.07 -2.00 -21.52
C LYS A 283 -4.51 -2.68 -22.81
N VAL A 284 -5.27 -1.95 -23.61
CA VAL A 284 -5.66 -2.30 -24.97
C VAL A 284 -5.31 -1.16 -25.92
N PRO A 285 -5.11 -1.41 -27.22
CA PRO A 285 -4.89 -0.34 -28.19
C PRO A 285 -6.05 0.68 -28.14
N PRO A 286 -5.77 2.00 -28.06
CA PRO A 286 -6.81 3.02 -27.90
C PRO A 286 -7.90 2.98 -28.98
N ASP A 287 -7.50 2.65 -30.22
CA ASP A 287 -8.41 2.60 -31.37
C ASP A 287 -9.10 1.23 -31.54
N SER A 288 -8.89 0.31 -30.61
CA SER A 288 -9.54 -1.01 -30.66
C SER A 288 -10.99 -0.94 -30.20
N ARG A 289 -11.85 -1.79 -30.78
CA ARG A 289 -13.23 -1.98 -30.32
C ARG A 289 -13.31 -2.43 -28.84
N ALA A 290 -12.22 -2.97 -28.29
CA ALA A 290 -12.11 -3.41 -26.91
C ALA A 290 -11.82 -2.27 -25.90
N ALA A 291 -11.44 -1.07 -26.35
CA ALA A 291 -11.08 0.06 -25.48
C ALA A 291 -12.20 0.47 -24.52
N GLY A 292 -13.44 0.56 -25.01
CA GLY A 292 -14.60 0.88 -24.16
C GLY A 292 -14.83 -0.18 -23.09
N SER A 293 -14.75 -1.46 -23.45
CA SER A 293 -14.92 -2.58 -22.51
C SER A 293 -13.81 -2.66 -21.47
N ALA A 294 -12.56 -2.43 -21.86
CA ALA A 294 -11.42 -2.41 -20.94
C ALA A 294 -11.52 -1.26 -19.93
N GLN A 295 -11.96 -0.07 -20.37
CA GLN A 295 -12.18 1.05 -19.48
C GLN A 295 -13.33 0.78 -18.50
N ALA A 296 -14.43 0.16 -18.94
CA ALA A 296 -15.53 -0.22 -18.07
C ALA A 296 -15.10 -1.28 -17.03
N ALA A 297 -14.33 -2.29 -17.45
CA ALA A 297 -13.77 -3.31 -16.56
C ALA A 297 -12.84 -2.69 -15.52
N TYR A 298 -11.95 -1.79 -15.94
CA TYR A 298 -11.07 -1.07 -15.02
C TYR A 298 -11.86 -0.25 -13.98
N ARG A 299 -12.90 0.46 -14.38
CA ARG A 299 -13.76 1.21 -13.43
C ARG A 299 -14.43 0.28 -12.43
N ALA A 300 -15.00 -0.84 -12.89
CA ALA A 300 -15.62 -1.83 -12.01
C ALA A 300 -14.62 -2.45 -11.03
N TYR A 301 -13.40 -2.75 -11.49
CA TYR A 301 -12.31 -3.22 -10.63
C TYR A 301 -11.92 -2.16 -9.59
N ALA A 302 -11.72 -0.90 -10.00
CA ALA A 302 -11.29 0.16 -9.10
C ALA A 302 -12.33 0.45 -7.99
N GLU A 303 -13.63 0.40 -8.29
CA GLU A 303 -14.67 0.50 -7.25
C GLU A 303 -14.61 -0.66 -6.24
N GLN A 304 -14.32 -1.87 -6.71
CA GLN A 304 -14.19 -3.03 -5.82
C GLN A 304 -12.95 -2.94 -4.93
N VAL A 305 -11.84 -2.43 -5.45
CA VAL A 305 -10.63 -2.16 -4.66
C VAL A 305 -10.91 -1.13 -3.58
N ARG A 306 -11.58 -0.02 -3.90
CA ARG A 306 -11.98 1.01 -2.90
C ARG A 306 -12.88 0.43 -1.82
N GLU A 307 -13.89 -0.34 -2.23
CA GLU A 307 -14.83 -0.94 -1.28
C GLU A 307 -14.11 -1.92 -0.34
N ALA A 308 -13.25 -2.78 -0.88
CA ALA A 308 -12.44 -3.70 -0.10
C ALA A 308 -11.51 -2.97 0.87
N PHE A 309 -10.91 -1.86 0.42
CA PHE A 309 -10.05 -1.02 1.24
C PHE A 309 -10.82 -0.35 2.38
N ARG A 310 -11.97 0.26 2.09
CA ARG A 310 -12.87 0.89 3.07
C ARG A 310 -13.28 -0.08 4.16
N ARG A 311 -13.72 -1.29 3.75
CA ARG A 311 -14.13 -2.36 4.65
C ARG A 311 -12.99 -2.81 5.54
N GLY A 312 -11.82 -3.10 4.96
CA GLY A 312 -10.67 -3.54 5.74
C GLY A 312 -10.22 -2.51 6.77
N LEU A 313 -10.23 -1.21 6.43
CA LEU A 313 -9.92 -0.14 7.39
C LEU A 313 -10.96 -0.03 8.51
N ALA A 314 -12.22 -0.40 8.24
CA ALA A 314 -13.27 -0.53 9.24
C ALA A 314 -13.19 -1.83 10.07
N GLY A 315 -12.22 -2.71 9.80
CA GLY A 315 -12.06 -4.01 10.48
C GLY A 315 -12.93 -5.12 9.89
N GLU A 316 -13.55 -4.90 8.74
CA GLU A 316 -14.44 -5.84 8.07
C GLU A 316 -13.72 -6.63 6.99
N LYS A 317 -13.88 -7.96 6.98
CA LYS A 317 -13.37 -8.81 5.90
C LYS A 317 -14.13 -8.58 4.61
N THR A 318 -13.40 -8.64 3.49
CA THR A 318 -14.02 -8.69 2.16
C THR A 318 -14.36 -10.15 1.85
N THR A 319 -15.60 -10.44 1.46
CA THR A 319 -16.08 -11.80 1.20
C THR A 319 -16.56 -11.90 -0.24
N VAL A 320 -16.86 -13.13 -0.68
CA VAL A 320 -17.47 -13.43 -1.99
C VAL A 320 -18.61 -12.47 -2.34
N GLY A 321 -19.53 -12.24 -1.39
CA GLY A 321 -20.72 -11.42 -1.61
C GLY A 321 -20.44 -9.92 -1.78
N HIS A 322 -19.21 -9.48 -1.49
CA HIS A 322 -18.79 -8.08 -1.66
C HIS A 322 -18.13 -7.81 -3.02
N VAL A 323 -17.74 -8.86 -3.75
CA VAL A 323 -17.02 -8.75 -5.01
C VAL A 323 -17.98 -9.15 -6.14
N LYS A 324 -18.20 -8.25 -7.10
CA LYS A 324 -19.09 -8.51 -8.24
C LYS A 324 -18.34 -9.33 -9.29
N GLY A 325 -18.99 -10.34 -9.87
CA GLY A 325 -18.46 -11.09 -11.01
C GLY A 325 -17.64 -12.32 -10.61
N SER A 326 -16.65 -12.65 -11.43
CA SER A 326 -15.97 -13.96 -11.50
C SER A 326 -14.97 -14.26 -10.37
N CYS A 327 -14.79 -13.34 -9.41
CA CYS A 327 -14.04 -13.64 -8.17
C CYS A 327 -14.79 -14.57 -7.20
N THR A 328 -16.10 -14.71 -7.36
CA THR A 328 -16.94 -15.65 -6.62
C THR A 328 -16.41 -17.09 -6.70
N ALA A 329 -15.98 -17.54 -7.88
CA ALA A 329 -15.47 -18.90 -8.11
C ALA A 329 -14.15 -19.23 -7.40
N ILE A 330 -13.41 -18.22 -6.91
CA ILE A 330 -12.13 -18.39 -6.21
C ILE A 330 -12.30 -18.25 -4.70
N LEU A 331 -13.26 -17.41 -4.26
CA LEU A 331 -13.51 -17.10 -2.86
C LEU A 331 -14.46 -18.12 -2.16
N ASP A 332 -15.09 -19.03 -2.90
CA ASP A 332 -16.00 -20.09 -2.39
C ASP A 332 -15.29 -21.38 -1.94
N VAL A 333 -13.96 -21.46 -2.02
CA VAL A 333 -13.24 -22.64 -1.53
C VAL A 333 -12.91 -22.44 -0.05
N GLN A 334 -13.73 -23.07 0.81
CA GLN A 334 -13.49 -23.22 2.24
C GLN A 334 -12.36 -24.20 2.53
#